data_AF-A0A7X8JL64-F1
#
_entry.id   AF-A0A7X8JL64-F1
#
_cell.length_a   1.000
_cell.length_b   1.000
_cell.length_c   1.000
_cell.angle_alpha   90.00
_cell.angle_beta   90.00
_cell.angle_gamma   90.00
#
_symmetry.space_group_name_H-M   'P 1'
#
loop_
_entity.id
_entity.type
_entity.pdbx_description
1 polymer ?
#
loop_
_entity_poly.entity_id
_entity_poly.type
_entity_poly.pdbx_seq_one_letter_code
_entity_poly.pdbx_strand_id
1 'polypeptide(L)'
;MAYIMDSKISNSKDSISVSIDTILFNPNIMSDTTKIKREKGWFLPLVLVYVWNSQNKCIQGKSMIEEDIPSFFKTSLIREINRSGNFHTDTLNKSDYSLELSIDEIKTEGPYVSSGFFYFALYVYGYSYSDRAGPAISNLKVSYKLKKGDQIIHSNSFCSEKGTEQINKRYTNTKILQQDYAVSMVEATSYNFKNTIELIVTDLNTYFNKQY
;
A
#
# COMPACT_ATOMS: atom_id res chain seq x y z
N MET A 1 1.78 4.80 8.27
CA MET A 1 0.66 4.76 7.30
C MET A 1 -0.55 5.38 7.99
N ALA A 2 -1.67 5.56 7.30
CA ALA A 2 -2.89 6.02 7.95
C ALA A 2 -4.09 5.27 7.41
N TYR A 3 -4.94 4.76 8.31
CA TYR A 3 -6.22 4.17 7.95
C TYR A 3 -7.29 5.26 7.88
N ILE A 4 -8.05 5.30 6.79
CA ILE A 4 -9.12 6.29 6.58
C ILE A 4 -10.45 5.64 6.88
N MET A 5 -11.20 6.22 7.82
CA MET A 5 -12.51 5.72 8.26
C MET A 5 -13.64 6.47 7.57
N ASP A 6 -14.14 5.97 6.44
CA ASP A 6 -15.25 6.58 5.69
C ASP A 6 -16.39 5.59 5.34
N SER A 7 -16.24 4.31 5.67
CA SER A 7 -17.28 3.29 5.47
C SER A 7 -18.59 3.59 6.20
N LYS A 8 -19.72 3.05 5.75
CA LYS A 8 -21.02 3.28 6.43
C LYS A 8 -21.02 2.63 7.82
N ILE A 9 -21.40 3.40 8.85
CA ILE A 9 -21.50 2.89 10.21
C ILE A 9 -22.65 1.88 10.30
N SER A 10 -22.39 0.72 10.89
CA SER A 10 -23.45 -0.23 11.27
C SER A 10 -23.98 0.12 12.66
N ASN A 11 -25.27 0.41 12.76
CA ASN A 11 -25.92 0.76 14.03
C ASN A 11 -26.36 -0.47 14.84
N SER A 12 -26.42 -1.65 14.21
CA SER A 12 -26.83 -2.91 14.84
C SER A 12 -25.71 -3.93 14.73
N LYS A 13 -25.38 -4.56 15.86
CA LYS A 13 -24.43 -5.66 15.94
C LYS A 13 -25.12 -6.87 16.56
N ASP A 14 -24.91 -8.02 15.94
CA ASP A 14 -25.33 -9.32 16.43
C ASP A 14 -24.42 -9.76 17.59
N SER A 15 -24.86 -10.70 18.40
CA SER A 15 -24.09 -11.26 19.53
C SER A 15 -22.90 -12.14 19.10
N ILE A 16 -22.53 -12.10 17.83
CA ILE A 16 -21.42 -12.84 17.24
C ILE A 16 -20.11 -12.16 17.62
N SER A 17 -19.17 -12.94 18.13
CA SER A 17 -17.85 -12.48 18.50
C SER A 17 -16.77 -13.22 17.70
N VAL A 18 -15.79 -12.49 17.18
CA VAL A 18 -14.68 -13.01 16.36
C VAL A 18 -13.35 -12.55 16.94
N SER A 19 -12.43 -13.47 17.20
CA SER A 19 -11.05 -13.15 17.58
C SER A 19 -10.17 -13.09 16.34
N ILE A 20 -9.22 -12.16 16.33
CA ILE A 20 -8.20 -12.10 15.29
C ILE A 20 -6.96 -12.79 15.86
N ASP A 21 -6.78 -14.04 15.46
CA ASP A 21 -5.74 -14.93 15.94
C ASP A 21 -4.39 -14.49 15.38
N THR A 22 -4.06 -14.96 14.18
CA THR A 22 -2.75 -14.80 13.57
C THR A 22 -2.86 -14.07 12.23
N ILE A 23 -1.95 -13.12 12.00
CA ILE A 23 -1.69 -12.53 10.68
C ILE A 23 -0.35 -13.06 10.20
N LEU A 24 -0.40 -13.99 9.26
CA LEU A 24 0.77 -14.53 8.58
C LEU A 24 1.29 -13.48 7.59
N PHE A 25 2.54 -13.09 7.77
CA PHE A 25 3.23 -12.17 6.86
C PHE A 25 4.65 -12.67 6.65
N ASN A 26 4.98 -13.03 5.41
CA ASN A 26 6.34 -13.37 5.05
C ASN A 26 7.11 -12.06 4.79
N PRO A 27 8.10 -11.70 5.62
CA PRO A 27 8.82 -10.45 5.46
C PRO A 27 9.60 -10.39 4.14
N ASN A 28 9.87 -11.52 3.48
CA ASN A 28 10.58 -11.55 2.20
C ASN A 28 9.74 -11.11 1.00
N ILE A 29 8.42 -10.92 1.18
CA ILE A 29 7.53 -10.43 0.11
C ILE A 29 7.90 -9.00 -0.31
N MET A 30 8.45 -8.20 0.63
CA MET A 30 8.88 -6.83 0.39
C MET A 30 10.37 -6.68 0.66
N SER A 31 11.08 -5.92 -0.19
CA SER A 31 12.50 -5.65 0.02
C SER A 31 12.70 -4.66 1.18
N ASP A 32 13.78 -4.79 1.95
CA ASP A 32 14.02 -3.89 3.09
C ASP A 32 14.23 -2.45 2.66
N THR A 33 14.92 -2.24 1.53
CA THR A 33 15.15 -0.93 0.92
C THR A 33 14.40 -0.76 -0.39
N THR A 34 14.06 0.49 -0.71
CA THR A 34 13.45 0.86 -1.99
C THR A 34 14.41 0.53 -3.13
N LYS A 35 13.88 -0.19 -4.13
CA LYS A 35 14.65 -0.60 -5.31
C LYS A 35 14.34 0.33 -6.47
N ILE A 36 15.40 0.74 -7.18
CA ILE A 36 15.29 1.53 -8.39
C ILE A 36 15.82 0.69 -9.55
N LYS A 37 14.98 0.46 -10.55
CA LYS A 37 15.34 -0.27 -11.77
C LYS A 37 15.26 0.68 -12.96
N ARG A 38 16.36 0.92 -13.66
CA ARG A 38 16.32 1.69 -14.91
C ARG A 38 15.57 0.89 -15.97
N GLU A 39 14.53 1.50 -16.55
CA GLU A 39 13.77 0.89 -17.65
C GLU A 39 14.32 1.34 -19.00
N LYS A 40 14.54 2.65 -19.14
CA LYS A 40 15.05 3.28 -20.36
C LYS A 40 15.92 4.48 -19.99
N GLY A 41 16.93 4.77 -20.79
CA GLY A 41 17.66 6.02 -20.63
C GLY A 41 18.89 6.11 -21.50
N TRP A 42 19.35 7.33 -21.71
CA TRP A 42 20.54 7.65 -22.45
C TRP A 42 21.21 8.89 -21.86
N PHE A 43 22.51 8.99 -22.06
CA PHE A 43 23.35 10.10 -21.65
C PHE A 43 24.26 10.44 -22.82
N LEU A 44 24.21 11.68 -23.28
CA LEU A 44 25.03 12.17 -24.38
C LEU A 44 25.97 13.27 -23.86
N PRO A 45 27.25 12.95 -23.64
CA PRO A 45 28.25 13.94 -23.26
C PRO A 45 28.84 14.60 -24.52
N LEU A 46 28.29 15.75 -24.93
CA LEU A 46 28.94 16.60 -25.93
C LEU A 46 29.96 17.51 -25.26
N VAL A 47 30.94 17.98 -26.03
CA VAL A 47 32.10 18.75 -25.53
C VAL A 47 31.71 19.94 -24.63
N LEU A 48 30.61 20.62 -24.93
CA LEU A 48 30.11 21.76 -24.16
C LEU A 48 28.70 21.55 -23.59
N VAL A 49 28.04 20.43 -23.91
CA VAL A 49 26.64 20.19 -23.56
C VAL A 49 26.45 18.72 -23.16
N TYR A 50 26.00 18.49 -21.94
CA TYR A 50 25.58 17.16 -21.50
C TYR A 50 24.07 17.10 -21.56
N VAL A 51 23.53 16.06 -22.17
CA VAL A 51 22.07 15.84 -22.23
C VAL A 51 21.75 14.46 -21.68
N TRP A 52 20.71 14.36 -20.87
CA TRP A 52 20.26 13.09 -20.33
C TRP A 52 18.75 12.94 -20.39
N ASN A 53 18.33 11.69 -20.49
CA ASN A 53 16.96 11.28 -20.27
C ASN A 53 16.98 9.89 -19.64
N SER A 54 16.32 9.71 -18.50
CA SER A 54 16.25 8.46 -17.77
C SER A 54 14.83 8.24 -17.26
N GLN A 55 14.30 7.05 -17.51
CA GLN A 55 13.08 6.53 -16.91
C GLN A 55 13.45 5.35 -16.03
N ASN A 56 13.17 5.50 -14.74
CA ASN A 56 13.39 4.50 -13.71
C ASN A 56 12.04 4.03 -13.16
N LYS A 57 11.97 2.75 -12.81
CA LYS A 57 10.89 2.16 -12.03
C LYS A 57 11.32 2.10 -10.58
N CYS A 58 10.58 2.78 -9.72
CA CYS A 58 10.77 2.75 -8.28
C CYS A 58 9.85 1.68 -7.69
N ILE A 59 10.39 0.81 -6.85
CA ILE A 59 9.66 -0.25 -6.15
C ILE A 59 9.82 0.01 -4.65
N GLN A 60 8.71 0.22 -3.96
CA GLN A 60 8.67 0.53 -2.54
C GLN A 60 9.37 -0.56 -1.71
N GLY A 61 10.25 -0.15 -0.81
CA GLY A 61 10.82 -1.02 0.22
C GLY A 61 10.21 -0.74 1.59
N LYS A 62 10.44 -1.66 2.55
CA LYS A 62 9.97 -1.51 3.94
C LYS A 62 10.48 -0.22 4.58
N SER A 63 11.67 0.26 4.18
CA SER A 63 12.26 1.51 4.66
C SER A 63 11.39 2.76 4.44
N MET A 64 10.38 2.70 3.56
CA MET A 64 9.42 3.81 3.34
C MET A 64 8.22 3.75 4.28
N ILE A 65 8.08 2.68 5.07
CA ILE A 65 6.94 2.42 5.94
C ILE A 65 7.45 2.35 7.38
N GLU A 66 7.01 3.29 8.22
CA GLU A 66 7.41 3.32 9.63
C GLU A 66 6.71 2.27 10.49
N GLU A 67 5.47 1.92 10.13
CA GLU A 67 4.65 1.00 10.90
C GLU A 67 4.87 -0.45 10.48
N ASP A 68 4.87 -1.36 11.46
CA ASP A 68 4.84 -2.79 11.20
C ASP A 68 3.54 -3.19 10.47
N ILE A 69 3.68 -3.82 9.29
CA ILE A 69 2.58 -4.12 8.38
C ILE A 69 1.51 -5.03 9.04
N PRO A 70 1.87 -6.17 9.65
CA PRO A 70 0.90 -7.01 10.39
C PRO A 70 0.16 -6.24 11.47
N SER A 71 0.87 -5.44 12.27
CA SER A 71 0.28 -4.65 13.36
C SER A 71 -0.67 -3.57 12.84
N PHE A 72 -0.29 -2.89 11.76
CA PHE A 72 -1.14 -1.91 11.08
C PHE A 72 -2.41 -2.57 10.53
N PHE A 73 -2.27 -3.72 9.85
CA PHE A 73 -3.40 -4.46 9.29
C PHE A 73 -4.38 -4.90 10.39
N LYS A 74 -3.87 -5.51 11.47
CA LYS A 74 -4.68 -5.98 12.60
C LYS A 74 -5.48 -4.84 13.21
N THR A 75 -4.81 -3.74 13.53
CA THR A 75 -5.44 -2.56 14.15
C THR A 75 -6.49 -1.93 13.24
N SER A 76 -6.19 -1.84 11.94
CA SER A 76 -7.09 -1.29 10.94
C SER A 76 -8.32 -2.16 10.72
N LEU A 77 -8.15 -3.49 10.67
CA LEU A 77 -9.26 -4.45 10.57
C LEU A 77 -10.18 -4.38 11.79
N ILE A 78 -9.62 -4.33 13.02
CA ILE A 78 -10.42 -4.18 14.24
C ILE A 78 -11.24 -2.89 14.20
N ARG A 79 -10.63 -1.79 13.78
CA ARG A 79 -11.31 -0.50 13.63
C ARG A 79 -12.45 -0.58 12.62
N GLU A 80 -12.24 -1.25 11.49
CA GLU A 80 -13.27 -1.40 10.47
C GLU A 80 -14.42 -2.29 10.93
N ILE A 81 -14.13 -3.44 11.55
CA ILE A 81 -15.16 -4.31 12.13
C ILE A 81 -15.98 -3.55 13.18
N ASN A 82 -15.34 -2.74 14.02
CA ASN A 82 -16.04 -1.93 15.01
C ASN A 82 -16.95 -0.87 14.38
N ARG A 83 -16.59 -0.36 13.21
CA ARG A 83 -17.33 0.67 12.49
C ARG A 83 -18.48 0.11 11.63
N SER A 84 -18.20 -0.85 10.76
CA SER A 84 -19.12 -1.34 9.72
C SER A 84 -19.49 -2.82 9.84
N GLY A 85 -18.84 -3.56 10.74
CA GLY A 85 -19.16 -4.96 11.00
C GLY A 85 -20.50 -5.14 11.72
N ASN A 86 -21.26 -6.17 11.36
CA ASN A 86 -22.42 -6.64 12.11
C ASN A 86 -22.05 -7.57 13.29
N PHE A 87 -20.76 -7.81 13.52
CA PHE A 87 -20.24 -8.62 14.62
C PHE A 87 -19.27 -7.82 15.49
N HIS A 88 -18.86 -8.42 16.62
CA HIS A 88 -17.89 -7.87 17.55
C HIS A 88 -16.51 -8.52 17.39
N THR A 89 -15.46 -7.75 17.63
CA THR A 89 -14.12 -8.31 17.81
C THR A 89 -13.88 -8.63 19.28
N ASP A 90 -13.46 -9.86 19.59
CA ASP A 90 -12.95 -10.21 20.92
C ASP A 90 -11.43 -10.09 20.96
N THR A 91 -10.93 -9.30 21.91
CA THR A 91 -9.50 -9.16 22.17
C THR A 91 -8.99 -10.15 23.23
N LEU A 92 -9.88 -10.85 23.93
CA LEU A 92 -9.57 -11.80 25.00
C LEU A 92 -9.53 -13.27 24.52
N ASN A 93 -9.70 -13.53 23.22
CA ASN A 93 -9.70 -14.86 22.60
C ASN A 93 -10.69 -15.86 23.24
N LYS A 94 -11.86 -15.39 23.68
CA LYS A 94 -12.95 -16.23 24.20
C LYS A 94 -14.10 -16.39 23.20
N SER A 95 -13.88 -16.00 21.95
CA SER A 95 -14.88 -16.04 20.89
C SER A 95 -15.04 -17.43 20.29
N ASP A 96 -16.25 -17.75 19.86
CA ASP A 96 -16.54 -19.01 19.14
C ASP A 96 -15.88 -19.06 17.76
N TYR A 97 -15.61 -17.89 17.17
CA TYR A 97 -14.99 -17.76 15.87
C TYR A 97 -13.58 -17.17 15.96
N SER A 98 -12.66 -17.66 15.14
CA SER A 98 -11.32 -17.11 14.99
C SER A 98 -11.00 -16.82 13.53
N LEU A 99 -10.31 -15.70 13.30
CA LEU A 99 -9.91 -15.23 11.97
C LEU A 99 -8.39 -15.32 11.83
N GLU A 100 -7.94 -16.16 10.90
CA GLU A 100 -6.55 -16.27 10.47
C GLU A 100 -6.40 -15.55 9.13
N LEU A 101 -5.43 -14.65 9.01
CA LEU A 101 -5.17 -13.89 7.79
C LEU A 101 -3.76 -14.16 7.28
N SER A 102 -3.58 -14.08 5.96
CA SER A 102 -2.28 -14.14 5.30
C SER A 102 -2.16 -13.00 4.30
N ILE A 103 -1.13 -12.17 4.45
CA ILE A 103 -0.75 -11.17 3.45
C ILE A 103 0.19 -11.86 2.47
N ASP A 104 -0.35 -12.26 1.32
CA ASP A 104 0.33 -13.12 0.35
C ASP A 104 1.20 -12.32 -0.62
N GLU A 105 0.77 -11.09 -0.96
CA GLU A 105 1.51 -10.19 -1.83
C GLU A 105 1.31 -8.73 -1.40
N ILE A 106 2.39 -7.97 -1.35
CA ILE A 106 2.36 -6.50 -1.25
C ILE A 106 3.42 -5.93 -2.17
N LYS A 107 3.00 -5.11 -3.13
CA LYS A 107 3.91 -4.51 -4.10
C LYS A 107 3.41 -3.15 -4.54
N THR A 108 4.19 -2.11 -4.25
CA THR A 108 3.91 -0.76 -4.71
C THR A 108 5.04 -0.25 -5.58
N GLU A 109 4.72 0.24 -6.76
CA GLU A 109 5.70 0.68 -7.73
C GLU A 109 5.18 1.85 -8.58
N GLY A 110 6.09 2.58 -9.22
CA GLY A 110 5.72 3.56 -10.22
C GLY A 110 6.92 4.14 -10.96
N PRO A 111 6.68 5.06 -11.90
CA PRO A 111 7.74 5.66 -12.69
C PRO A 111 8.37 6.88 -11.99
N TYR A 112 9.66 7.03 -12.20
CA TYR A 112 10.44 8.23 -11.93
C TYR A 112 11.23 8.58 -13.19
N VAL A 113 10.92 9.73 -13.78
CA VAL A 113 11.55 10.23 -15.01
C VAL A 113 12.41 11.42 -14.65
N SER A 114 13.67 11.41 -15.08
CA SER A 114 14.59 12.53 -14.96
C SER A 114 15.20 12.84 -16.32
N SER A 115 15.11 14.10 -16.73
CA SER A 115 15.64 14.57 -18.00
C SER A 115 16.24 15.95 -17.82
N GLY A 116 17.19 16.31 -18.68
CA GLY A 116 17.77 17.63 -18.61
C GLY A 116 18.98 17.80 -19.51
N PHE A 117 19.55 18.98 -19.40
CA PHE A 117 20.83 19.29 -20.00
C PHE A 117 21.65 20.20 -19.10
N PHE A 118 22.95 20.12 -19.26
CA PHE A 118 23.94 20.98 -18.64
C PHE A 118 24.81 21.53 -19.76
N TYR A 119 25.13 22.82 -19.75
CA TYR A 119 26.05 23.40 -20.72
C TYR A 119 27.10 24.28 -20.08
N PHE A 120 28.26 24.34 -20.72
CA PHE A 120 29.39 25.17 -20.36
C PHE A 120 29.64 26.19 -21.47
N ALA A 121 29.78 27.46 -21.09
CA ALA A 121 30.14 28.57 -21.97
C ALA A 121 31.27 29.38 -21.31
N LEU A 122 32.49 28.86 -21.36
CA LEU A 122 33.74 29.44 -20.83
C LEU A 122 33.69 29.86 -19.34
N TYR A 123 33.04 30.98 -19.02
CA TYR A 123 32.90 31.54 -17.68
C TYR A 123 31.48 31.41 -17.10
N VAL A 124 30.52 30.93 -17.89
CA VAL A 124 29.13 30.73 -17.49
C VAL A 124 28.78 29.27 -17.68
N TYR A 125 28.01 28.72 -16.76
CA TYR A 125 27.34 27.44 -16.94
C TYR A 125 25.84 27.65 -16.76
N GLY A 126 25.07 26.82 -17.44
CA GLY A 126 23.64 26.76 -17.23
C GLY A 126 23.16 25.33 -17.29
N TYR A 127 22.00 25.10 -16.69
CA TYR A 127 21.41 23.78 -16.65
C TYR A 127 19.90 23.90 -16.66
N SER A 128 19.25 22.89 -17.19
CA SER A 128 17.81 22.68 -17.04
C SER A 128 17.61 21.23 -16.68
N TYR A 129 16.78 20.97 -15.69
CA TYR A 129 16.39 19.62 -15.34
C TYR A 129 14.89 19.59 -15.11
N SER A 130 14.30 18.45 -15.44
CA SER A 130 12.89 18.15 -15.23
C SER A 130 12.81 16.73 -14.69
N ASP A 131 12.41 16.65 -13.42
CA ASP A 131 12.06 15.39 -12.77
C ASP A 131 10.54 15.29 -12.64
N ARG A 132 10.00 14.08 -12.87
CA ARG A 132 8.58 13.75 -12.70
C ARG A 132 8.45 12.38 -12.06
N ALA A 133 7.48 12.21 -11.19
CA ALA A 133 7.23 10.93 -10.53
C ALA A 133 5.73 10.62 -10.44
N GLY A 134 5.41 9.34 -10.38
CA GLY A 134 4.05 8.85 -10.27
C GLY A 134 3.29 8.72 -11.59
N PRO A 135 2.08 8.16 -11.57
CA PRO A 135 1.36 7.67 -10.39
C PRO A 135 2.02 6.45 -9.72
N ALA A 136 1.79 6.25 -8.43
CA ALA A 136 2.17 5.01 -7.75
C ALA A 136 1.01 4.01 -7.85
N ILE A 137 1.31 2.74 -8.10
CA ILE A 137 0.34 1.65 -8.19
C ILE A 137 0.72 0.61 -7.14
N SER A 138 -0.22 0.30 -6.25
CA SER A 138 -0.11 -0.72 -5.22
C SER A 138 -0.96 -1.93 -5.60
N ASN A 139 -0.36 -3.11 -5.49
CA ASN A 139 -1.00 -4.41 -5.59
C ASN A 139 -0.91 -5.11 -4.24
N LEU A 140 -2.03 -5.66 -3.78
CA LEU A 140 -2.18 -6.31 -2.49
C LEU A 140 -3.01 -7.58 -2.67
N LYS A 141 -2.50 -8.68 -2.14
CA LYS A 141 -3.23 -9.95 -2.05
C LYS A 141 -3.29 -10.40 -0.61
N VAL A 142 -4.51 -10.60 -0.12
CA VAL A 142 -4.77 -11.10 1.24
C VAL A 142 -5.71 -12.28 1.15
N SER A 143 -5.40 -13.35 1.86
CA SER A 143 -6.30 -14.48 2.08
C SER A 143 -6.66 -14.56 3.55
N TYR A 144 -7.85 -15.09 3.83
CA TYR A 144 -8.30 -15.30 5.21
C TYR A 144 -9.06 -16.61 5.36
N LYS A 145 -9.06 -17.13 6.58
CA LYS A 145 -9.82 -18.31 7.01
C LYS A 145 -10.56 -17.95 8.29
N LEU A 146 -11.88 -18.11 8.28
CA LEU A 146 -12.72 -18.08 9.46
C LEU A 146 -12.88 -19.50 9.98
N LYS A 147 -12.58 -19.70 11.26
CA LYS A 147 -12.72 -20.98 11.94
C LYS A 147 -13.74 -20.89 13.07
N LYS A 148 -14.39 -22.01 13.37
CA LYS A 148 -15.18 -22.23 14.59
C LYS A 148 -14.58 -23.43 15.31
N GLY A 149 -13.88 -23.18 16.41
CA GLY A 149 -12.92 -24.15 16.93
C GLY A 149 -11.84 -24.46 15.88
N ASP A 150 -11.61 -25.75 15.58
CA ASP A 150 -10.61 -26.18 14.61
C ASP A 150 -11.14 -26.28 13.17
N GLN A 151 -12.44 -26.12 12.96
CA GLN A 151 -13.04 -26.28 11.64
C GLN A 151 -13.04 -24.96 10.87
N ILE A 152 -12.50 -24.97 9.65
CA ILE A 152 -12.63 -23.85 8.70
C ILE A 152 -14.06 -23.86 8.17
N ILE A 153 -14.80 -22.78 8.41
CA ILE A 153 -16.21 -22.64 8.02
C ILE A 153 -16.40 -21.68 6.84
N HIS A 154 -15.44 -20.76 6.64
CA HIS A 154 -15.44 -19.82 5.53
C HIS A 154 -14.00 -19.40 5.23
N SER A 155 -13.70 -19.14 3.97
CA SER A 155 -12.39 -18.66 3.54
C SER A 155 -12.50 -17.93 2.22
N ASN A 156 -11.69 -16.89 2.05
CA ASN A 156 -11.67 -16.14 0.80
C ASN A 156 -10.28 -15.55 0.54
N SER A 157 -10.08 -15.04 -0.67
CA SER A 157 -8.89 -14.29 -1.04
C SER A 157 -9.27 -13.10 -1.91
N PHE A 158 -8.68 -11.94 -1.60
CA PHE A 158 -8.87 -10.71 -2.34
C PHE A 158 -7.56 -10.30 -2.98
N CYS A 159 -7.64 -9.95 -4.27
CA CYS A 159 -6.58 -9.29 -5.01
C CYS A 159 -7.07 -7.89 -5.36
N SER A 160 -6.34 -6.87 -4.94
CA SER A 160 -6.74 -5.48 -5.09
C SER A 160 -5.59 -4.64 -5.64
N GLU A 161 -5.92 -3.78 -6.60
CA GLU A 161 -5.01 -2.78 -7.16
C GLU A 161 -5.57 -1.38 -6.86
N LYS A 162 -4.72 -0.49 -6.34
CA LYS A 162 -5.04 0.93 -6.12
C LYS A 162 -3.87 1.80 -6.54
N GLY A 163 -4.19 2.90 -7.22
CA GLY A 163 -3.20 3.91 -7.62
C GLY A 163 -3.44 5.25 -6.96
N THR A 164 -2.39 6.06 -6.86
CA THR A 164 -2.49 7.49 -6.60
C THR A 164 -2.57 8.29 -7.90
N GLU A 165 -2.92 9.56 -7.78
CA GLU A 165 -2.82 10.49 -8.91
C GLU A 165 -1.36 10.78 -9.28
N GLN A 166 -1.17 11.24 -10.51
CA GLN A 166 0.13 11.73 -10.94
C GLN A 166 0.49 13.01 -10.18
N ILE A 167 1.76 13.11 -9.76
CA ILE A 167 2.26 14.30 -9.08
C ILE A 167 2.42 15.43 -10.11
N ASN A 168 1.44 16.33 -10.17
CA ASN A 168 1.37 17.43 -11.14
C ASN A 168 2.03 18.73 -10.67
N LYS A 169 2.88 18.68 -9.64
CA LYS A 169 3.61 19.85 -9.11
C LYS A 169 4.92 20.05 -9.86
N ARG A 170 5.29 21.31 -10.12
CA ARG A 170 6.62 21.66 -10.63
C ARG A 170 7.59 21.71 -9.44
N TYR A 171 8.59 20.85 -9.44
CA TYR A 171 9.63 20.84 -8.42
C TYR A 171 10.91 21.49 -8.94
N THR A 172 11.44 22.41 -8.15
CA THR A 172 12.79 22.98 -8.30
C THR A 172 13.78 22.36 -7.31
N ASN A 173 13.38 21.28 -6.63
CA ASN A 173 14.22 20.53 -5.70
C ASN A 173 13.85 19.04 -5.77
N THR A 174 14.77 18.24 -6.29
CA THR A 174 14.60 16.78 -6.43
C THR A 174 14.32 16.08 -5.10
N LYS A 175 14.84 16.58 -3.97
CA LYS A 175 14.58 15.97 -2.64
C LYS A 175 13.11 16.07 -2.25
N ILE A 176 12.47 17.20 -2.54
CA ILE A 176 11.05 17.40 -2.25
C ILE A 176 10.20 16.48 -3.12
N LEU A 177 10.54 16.35 -4.41
CA LEU A 177 9.87 15.39 -5.29
C LEU A 177 10.01 13.95 -4.79
N GLN A 178 11.20 13.55 -4.36
CA GLN A 178 11.44 12.20 -3.83
C GLN A 178 10.63 11.93 -2.57
N GLN A 179 10.51 12.93 -1.69
CA GLN A 179 9.68 12.84 -0.48
C GLN A 179 8.20 12.73 -0.83
N ASP A 180 7.66 13.63 -1.66
CA ASP A 180 6.27 13.59 -2.10
C ASP A 180 5.95 12.27 -2.83
N TYR A 181 6.91 11.74 -3.57
CA TYR A 181 6.73 10.47 -4.25
C TYR A 181 6.73 9.27 -3.30
N ALA A 182 7.60 9.27 -2.28
CA ALA A 182 7.56 8.28 -1.22
C ALA A 182 6.22 8.30 -0.48
N VAL A 183 5.71 9.50 -0.15
CA VAL A 183 4.37 9.68 0.44
C VAL A 183 3.30 9.10 -0.48
N SER A 184 3.33 9.42 -1.77
CA SER A 184 2.37 8.88 -2.75
C SER A 184 2.38 7.35 -2.83
N MET A 185 3.55 6.71 -2.74
CA MET A 185 3.62 5.24 -2.66
C MET A 185 3.00 4.70 -1.37
N VAL A 186 3.28 5.32 -0.23
CA VAL A 186 2.71 4.93 1.07
C VAL A 186 1.18 5.12 1.08
N GLU A 187 0.68 6.18 0.44
CA GLU A 187 -0.75 6.43 0.26
C GLU A 187 -1.40 5.34 -0.61
N ALA A 188 -0.81 4.99 -1.76
CA ALA A 188 -1.31 3.90 -2.60
C ALA A 188 -1.44 2.60 -1.81
N THR A 189 -0.40 2.25 -1.04
CA THR A 189 -0.39 1.08 -0.16
C THR A 189 -1.49 1.16 0.91
N SER A 190 -1.65 2.31 1.56
CA SER A 190 -2.65 2.53 2.61
C SER A 190 -4.08 2.43 2.07
N TYR A 191 -4.35 3.00 0.90
CA TYR A 191 -5.64 2.87 0.22
C TYR A 191 -5.95 1.42 -0.15
N ASN A 192 -4.93 0.67 -0.57
CA ASN A 192 -5.12 -0.72 -0.96
C ASN A 192 -5.42 -1.62 0.25
N PHE A 193 -4.72 -1.39 1.37
CA PHE A 193 -5.02 -2.04 2.64
C PHE A 193 -6.45 -1.76 3.09
N LYS A 194 -6.86 -0.49 3.05
CA LYS A 194 -8.23 -0.10 3.39
C LYS A 194 -9.26 -0.84 2.53
N ASN A 195 -9.12 -0.78 1.20
CA ASN A 195 -10.05 -1.43 0.28
C ASN A 195 -10.16 -2.94 0.56
N THR A 196 -9.03 -3.59 0.83
CA THR A 196 -9.00 -5.03 1.13
C THR A 196 -9.65 -5.35 2.47
N ILE A 197 -9.42 -4.53 3.49
CA ILE A 197 -10.07 -4.66 4.81
C ILE A 197 -11.59 -4.50 4.69
N GLU A 198 -12.07 -3.51 3.94
CA GLU A 198 -13.50 -3.31 3.69
C GLU A 198 -14.13 -4.51 2.98
N LEU A 199 -13.43 -5.09 2.00
CA LEU A 199 -13.89 -6.31 1.31
C LEU A 199 -14.00 -7.51 2.26
N ILE A 200 -13.02 -7.70 3.14
CA ILE A 200 -13.06 -8.75 4.17
C ILE A 200 -14.25 -8.56 5.11
N VAL A 201 -14.44 -7.35 5.65
CA VAL A 201 -15.55 -7.08 6.57
C VAL A 201 -16.90 -7.25 5.88
N THR A 202 -17.04 -6.80 4.63
CA THR A 202 -18.27 -6.97 3.85
C THR A 202 -18.60 -8.45 3.59
N ASP A 203 -17.59 -9.26 3.27
CA ASP A 203 -17.76 -10.69 3.06
C ASP A 203 -18.15 -11.41 4.35
N LEU A 204 -17.51 -11.08 5.47
CA LEU A 204 -17.87 -11.61 6.79
C LEU A 204 -19.28 -11.21 7.22
N ASN A 205 -19.68 -9.95 7.01
CA ASN A 205 -21.04 -9.50 7.27
C ASN A 205 -22.06 -10.32 6.45
N THR A 206 -21.75 -10.56 5.17
CA THR A 206 -22.60 -11.36 4.28
C THR A 206 -22.69 -12.81 4.73
N TYR A 207 -21.57 -13.39 5.18
CA TYR A 207 -21.54 -14.75 5.72
C TYR A 207 -22.41 -14.88 6.97
N PHE A 208 -22.23 -13.98 7.95
CA PHE A 208 -22.99 -14.04 9.19
C PHE A 208 -24.49 -13.75 8.99
N ASN A 209 -24.85 -12.83 8.10
CA ASN A 209 -26.26 -12.55 7.77
C ASN A 209 -26.98 -13.74 7.10
N LYS A 210 -26.26 -14.67 6.45
CA LYS A 210 -26.88 -15.86 5.84
C LYS A 210 -27.15 -16.98 6.85
N GLN A 211 -26.57 -16.90 8.05
CA GLN A 211 -26.78 -17.90 9.10
C GLN A 211 -27.98 -17.61 9.99
N TYR A 212 -28.57 -16.42 9.85
CA TYR A 212 -29.77 -15.96 10.56
C TYR A 212 -30.88 -15.63 9.56
#